data_AF-A0AA91GDM6-F1
#
_entry.id   AF-A0AA91GDM6-F1
#
_cell.length_a   1.000
_cell.length_b   1.000
_cell.length_c   1.000
_cell.angle_alpha   90.00
_cell.angle_beta   90.00
_cell.angle_gamma   90.00
#
_symmetry.space_group_name_H-M   'P 1'
#
loop_
_entity.id
_entity.type
_entity.pdbx_description
1 polymer ?
#
loop_
_entity_poly.entity_id
_entity_poly.type
_entity_poly.pdbx_seq_one_letter_code
_entity_poly.pdbx_strand_id
1 'polypeptide(L)'
;MLLGGGLAGYIFYPFVNKINGNWVSTDQTMHLTSRGNIWELAIADYQQTKGFALVYTGAWEAAGVNKYDGKQVKLLAKIKKANFAKEEIKKLEKKSDLYTVFDQTEKELTLQYTEKGIKQIQSGANLNTVVHMTLENIHWEKAKEKLYLNSSYFSSERIEFTYKNGQ
;
A
#
# COMPACT_ATOMS: atom_id res chain seq x y z
N MET A 1 -18.56 19.01 -35.79
CA MET A 1 -19.28 18.10 -34.88
C MET A 1 -18.23 17.42 -33.99
N LEU A 2 -17.70 18.14 -33.01
CA LEU A 2 -16.59 17.72 -32.15
C LEU A 2 -16.72 18.54 -30.86
N LEU A 3 -16.30 17.97 -29.72
CA LEU A 3 -16.33 18.52 -28.34
C LEU A 3 -17.40 17.95 -27.37
N GLY A 4 -18.02 16.81 -27.68
CA GLY A 4 -18.94 16.13 -26.73
C GLY A 4 -18.33 14.98 -25.92
N GLY A 5 -17.19 14.41 -26.33
CA GLY A 5 -16.72 13.10 -25.85
C GLY A 5 -15.75 13.11 -24.66
N GLY A 6 -15.06 14.23 -24.39
CA GLY A 6 -13.96 14.27 -23.43
C GLY A 6 -14.39 14.28 -21.95
N LEU A 7 -15.54 14.87 -21.64
CA LEU A 7 -16.05 14.99 -20.27
C LEU A 7 -16.91 13.79 -19.85
N ALA A 8 -17.69 13.23 -20.77
CA ALA A 8 -18.57 12.10 -20.46
C ALA A 8 -17.75 10.84 -20.12
N GLY A 9 -16.74 10.49 -20.92
CA GLY A 9 -15.91 9.30 -20.68
C GLY A 9 -15.14 9.34 -19.35
N TYR A 10 -14.85 10.53 -18.84
CA TYR A 10 -14.09 10.75 -17.61
C TYR A 10 -14.94 10.60 -16.32
N ILE A 11 -16.23 10.95 -16.41
CA ILE A 11 -17.22 10.70 -15.35
C ILE A 11 -17.58 9.20 -15.29
N PHE A 12 -17.64 8.52 -16.45
CA PHE A 12 -17.89 7.07 -16.55
C PHE A 12 -16.63 6.19 -16.42
N TYR A 13 -15.45 6.80 -16.20
CA TYR A 13 -14.21 6.03 -16.05
C TYR A 13 -14.22 5.24 -14.73
N PRO A 14 -14.08 3.90 -14.77
CA PRO A 14 -14.26 3.05 -13.60
C PRO A 14 -13.34 3.45 -12.44
N PHE A 15 -13.91 3.48 -11.23
CA PHE A 15 -13.23 3.70 -9.94
C PHE A 15 -11.82 3.08 -9.86
N VAL A 16 -11.73 1.78 -10.15
CA VAL A 16 -10.50 0.97 -10.14
C VAL A 16 -9.45 1.49 -11.11
N ASN A 17 -9.89 1.96 -12.29
CA ASN A 17 -8.97 2.35 -13.33
C ASN A 17 -8.24 3.65 -12.99
N LYS A 18 -8.79 4.55 -12.15
CA LYS A 18 -8.14 5.81 -11.76
C LYS A 18 -6.90 5.54 -10.91
N ILE A 19 -7.03 4.67 -9.93
CA ILE A 19 -6.00 4.39 -8.93
C ILE A 19 -5.05 3.25 -9.33
N ASN A 20 -5.40 2.44 -10.34
CA ASN A 20 -4.51 1.38 -10.86
C ASN A 20 -3.16 1.93 -11.29
N GLY A 21 -2.08 1.33 -10.83
CA GLY A 21 -0.76 1.86 -11.10
C GLY A 21 0.31 1.40 -10.15
N ASN A 22 1.52 1.87 -10.40
CA ASN A 22 2.58 1.89 -9.41
C ASN A 22 2.79 3.37 -9.06
N TRP A 23 2.85 3.68 -7.78
CA TRP A 23 3.00 5.03 -7.28
C TRP A 23 4.15 5.06 -6.29
N VAL A 24 4.86 6.18 -6.24
CA VAL A 24 6.04 6.36 -5.39
C VAL A 24 5.91 7.65 -4.62
N SER A 25 6.16 7.61 -3.31
CA SER A 25 6.14 8.81 -2.46
C SER A 25 7.21 9.81 -2.91
N THR A 26 7.03 11.09 -2.62
CA THR A 26 7.98 12.14 -3.00
C THR A 26 9.41 11.89 -2.52
N ASP A 27 9.57 11.34 -1.31
CA ASP A 27 10.86 10.95 -0.72
C ASP A 27 11.39 9.59 -1.22
N GLN A 28 10.64 8.91 -2.08
CA GLN A 28 10.92 7.60 -2.67
C GLN A 28 11.04 6.44 -1.67
N THR A 29 10.57 6.61 -0.43
CA THR A 29 10.64 5.57 0.61
C THR A 29 9.46 4.60 0.59
N MET A 30 8.33 5.03 0.02
CA MET A 30 7.10 4.25 -0.05
C MET A 30 6.70 3.96 -1.50
N HIS A 31 6.30 2.72 -1.73
CA HIS A 31 5.83 2.24 -3.03
C HIS A 31 4.42 1.70 -2.90
N LEU A 32 3.47 2.29 -3.61
CA LEU A 32 2.10 1.81 -3.67
C LEU A 32 1.85 1.13 -5.02
N THR A 33 1.50 -0.16 -4.99
CA THR A 33 0.98 -0.87 -6.16
C THR A 33 -0.52 -1.00 -6.03
N SER A 34 -1.26 -0.61 -7.06
CA SER A 34 -2.71 -0.76 -7.14
C SER A 34 -3.07 -1.54 -8.40
N ARG A 35 -3.84 -2.62 -8.22
CA ARG A 35 -4.30 -3.51 -9.30
C ARG A 35 -5.73 -3.96 -8.99
N GLY A 36 -6.66 -3.55 -9.84
CA GLY A 36 -8.06 -3.85 -9.60
C GLY A 36 -8.58 -3.10 -8.38
N ASN A 37 -9.27 -3.83 -7.52
CA ASN A 37 -9.72 -3.36 -6.22
C ASN A 37 -8.69 -3.57 -5.10
N ILE A 38 -7.47 -4.05 -5.39
CA ILE A 38 -6.46 -4.36 -4.37
C ILE A 38 -5.33 -3.35 -4.44
N TRP A 39 -4.79 -3.00 -3.28
CA TRP A 39 -3.57 -2.22 -3.16
C TRP A 39 -2.57 -2.81 -2.18
N GLU A 40 -1.31 -2.43 -2.38
CA GLU A 40 -0.18 -2.79 -1.55
C GLU A 40 0.73 -1.56 -1.40
N LEU A 41 0.85 -1.02 -0.19
CA LEU A 41 1.78 0.03 0.19
C LEU A 41 2.97 -0.62 0.90
N ALA A 42 4.14 -0.61 0.26
CA ALA A 42 5.37 -1.17 0.78
C ALA A 42 6.34 -0.06 1.21
N ILE A 43 6.90 -0.23 2.41
CA ILE A 43 8.02 0.54 2.94
C ILE A 43 9.23 -0.39 2.92
N ALA A 44 10.11 -0.20 1.94
CA ALA A 44 11.28 -1.04 1.77
C ALA A 44 12.35 -0.73 2.82
N ASP A 45 13.21 -1.72 3.09
CA ASP A 45 14.31 -1.65 4.04
C ASP A 45 13.89 -1.02 5.39
N TYR A 46 12.73 -1.47 5.88
CA TYR A 46 12.10 -0.95 7.08
C TYR A 46 13.04 -1.11 8.29
N GLN A 47 13.13 -0.07 9.12
CA GLN A 47 14.10 0.04 10.21
C GLN A 47 15.55 -0.21 9.75
N GLN A 48 15.89 0.27 8.55
CA GLN A 48 17.23 0.17 7.95
C GLN A 48 17.69 -1.29 7.74
N THR A 49 16.76 -2.24 7.72
CA THR A 49 17.06 -3.67 7.57
C THR A 49 16.87 -4.10 6.12
N LYS A 50 17.98 -4.33 5.41
CA LYS A 50 17.95 -4.69 3.99
C LYS A 50 17.14 -5.97 3.73
N GLY A 51 16.21 -5.91 2.78
CA GLY A 51 15.40 -7.07 2.40
C GLY A 51 14.24 -7.36 3.37
N PHE A 52 13.99 -6.47 4.32
CA PHE A 52 12.77 -6.45 5.12
C PHE A 52 11.89 -5.28 4.69
N ALA A 53 10.68 -5.59 4.23
CA ALA A 53 9.68 -4.58 3.90
C ALA A 53 8.48 -4.70 4.84
N LEU A 54 8.02 -3.55 5.35
CA LEU A 54 6.73 -3.43 6.02
C LEU A 54 5.68 -3.09 4.98
N VAL A 55 4.61 -3.88 4.91
CA VAL A 55 3.64 -3.81 3.83
C VAL A 55 2.23 -3.70 4.39
N TYR A 56 1.52 -2.65 4.01
CA TYR A 56 0.08 -2.55 4.21
C TYR A 56 -0.61 -3.00 2.93
N THR A 57 -1.62 -3.87 3.03
CA THR A 57 -2.41 -4.28 1.88
C THR A 57 -3.89 -4.32 2.23
N GLY A 58 -4.75 -3.99 1.27
CA GLY A 58 -6.18 -3.99 1.48
C GLY A 58 -6.94 -3.88 0.16
N ALA A 59 -8.26 -3.77 0.30
CA ALA A 59 -9.14 -3.45 -0.81
C ALA A 59 -9.43 -1.95 -0.84
N TRP A 60 -9.54 -1.39 -2.05
CA TRP A 60 -10.04 -0.04 -2.26
C TRP A 60 -11.56 -0.01 -2.14
N GLU A 61 -12.06 0.98 -1.40
CA GLU A 61 -13.47 1.34 -1.38
C GLU A 61 -13.66 2.83 -1.61
N ALA A 62 -14.69 3.21 -2.37
CA ALA A 62 -15.03 4.60 -2.59
C ALA A 62 -15.60 5.20 -1.30
N ALA A 63 -14.98 6.29 -0.82
CA ALA A 63 -15.37 6.99 0.41
C ALA A 63 -15.97 8.39 0.13
N GLY A 64 -16.09 8.76 -1.15
CA GLY A 64 -16.61 10.05 -1.59
C GLY A 64 -16.06 10.44 -2.94
N VAL A 65 -16.19 11.73 -3.29
CA VAL A 65 -15.62 12.27 -4.52
C VAL A 65 -14.08 12.26 -4.40
N ASN A 66 -13.45 11.40 -5.19
CA ASN A 66 -11.99 11.24 -5.30
C ASN A 66 -11.28 10.88 -3.98
N LYS A 67 -12.03 10.30 -3.04
CA LYS A 67 -11.55 9.78 -1.76
C LYS A 67 -11.71 8.27 -1.72
N TYR A 68 -10.69 7.60 -1.22
CA TYR A 68 -10.54 6.16 -1.26
C TYR A 68 -10.10 5.66 0.11
N ASP A 69 -10.88 4.74 0.67
CA ASP A 69 -10.52 4.07 1.90
C ASP A 69 -9.88 2.73 1.59
N GLY A 70 -8.83 2.42 2.34
CA GLY A 70 -8.34 1.06 2.47
C GLY A 70 -9.23 0.29 3.45
N LYS A 71 -9.95 -0.72 2.97
CA LYS A 71 -10.67 -1.67 3.84
C LYS A 71 -9.98 -3.02 3.87
N GLN A 72 -10.30 -3.78 4.92
CA GLN A 72 -9.74 -5.11 5.18
C GLN A 72 -8.21 -5.06 5.24
N VAL A 73 -7.67 -3.97 5.81
CA VAL A 73 -6.24 -3.72 5.80
C VAL A 73 -5.51 -4.73 6.65
N LYS A 74 -4.51 -5.36 6.06
CA LYS A 74 -3.56 -6.27 6.71
C LYS A 74 -2.20 -5.59 6.77
N LEU A 75 -1.48 -5.84 7.86
CA LEU A 75 -0.08 -5.47 7.99
C LEU A 75 0.77 -6.73 7.82
N LEU A 76 1.69 -6.69 6.87
CA LEU A 76 2.56 -7.79 6.50
C LEU A 76 4.03 -7.37 6.68
N ALA A 77 4.86 -8.36 7.00
CA ALA A 77 6.31 -8.30 6.90
C ALA A 77 6.74 -9.19 5.72
N LYS A 78 7.31 -8.60 4.67
CA LYS A 78 7.91 -9.34 3.56
C LYS A 78 9.42 -9.41 3.74
N ILE A 79 9.96 -10.62 3.75
CA ILE A 79 11.34 -10.90 4.11
C ILE A 79 12.01 -11.66 2.96
N LYS A 80 12.99 -11.02 2.31
CA LYS A 80 13.84 -11.66 1.30
C LYS A 80 14.83 -12.59 1.98
N LYS A 81 14.61 -13.90 1.88
CA LYS A 81 15.39 -14.92 2.61
C LYS A 81 16.90 -14.85 2.35
N ALA A 82 17.31 -14.41 1.16
CA ALA A 82 18.72 -14.23 0.79
C ALA A 82 19.45 -13.18 1.65
N ASN A 83 18.73 -12.30 2.34
CA ASN A 83 19.28 -11.24 3.18
C ASN A 83 19.39 -11.61 4.67
N PHE A 84 18.93 -12.79 5.07
CA PHE A 84 18.86 -13.23 6.47
C PHE A 84 19.53 -14.58 6.68
N ALA A 85 19.99 -14.84 7.90
CA ALA A 85 20.53 -16.16 8.23
C ALA A 85 19.39 -17.21 8.19
N LYS A 86 19.73 -18.44 7.75
CA LYS A 86 18.74 -19.53 7.65
C LYS A 86 18.10 -19.83 9.00
N GLU A 87 18.86 -19.68 10.07
CA GLU A 87 18.44 -19.88 11.46
C GLU A 87 17.42 -18.83 11.90
N GLU A 88 17.55 -17.58 11.44
CA GLU A 88 16.60 -16.50 11.71
C GLU A 88 15.28 -16.74 10.98
N ILE A 89 15.35 -17.09 9.69
CA ILE A 89 14.17 -17.47 8.90
C ILE A 89 13.44 -18.63 9.57
N LYS A 90 14.16 -19.69 9.98
CA LYS A 90 13.56 -20.83 10.71
C LYS A 90 12.93 -20.45 12.04
N LYS A 91 13.41 -19.39 12.72
CA LYS A 91 12.75 -18.88 13.94
C LYS A 91 11.44 -18.18 13.61
N LEU A 92 11.43 -17.40 12.53
CA LEU A 92 10.25 -16.66 12.06
C LEU A 92 9.17 -17.57 11.47
N GLU A 93 9.52 -18.74 10.96
CA GLU A 93 8.56 -19.74 10.49
C GLU A 93 7.84 -20.47 11.64
N LYS A 94 8.30 -20.33 12.89
CA LYS A 94 7.65 -20.95 14.06
C LYS A 94 6.42 -20.18 14.50
N LYS A 95 5.55 -20.86 15.25
CA LYS A 95 4.35 -20.26 15.86
C LYS A 95 4.72 -19.04 16.71
N SER A 96 4.00 -17.95 16.50
CA SER A 96 4.13 -16.68 17.22
C SER A 96 2.73 -16.16 17.54
N ASP A 97 2.58 -15.49 18.68
CA ASP A 97 1.34 -14.76 18.99
C ASP A 97 1.26 -13.40 18.26
N LEU A 98 2.39 -12.93 17.71
CA LEU A 98 2.51 -11.61 17.08
C LEU A 98 2.28 -11.65 15.58
N TYR A 99 2.46 -12.80 14.94
CA TYR A 99 2.29 -12.97 13.51
C TYR A 99 2.00 -14.43 13.14
N THR A 100 1.47 -14.61 11.94
CA THR A 100 1.28 -15.91 11.28
C THR A 100 2.00 -15.93 9.94
N VAL A 101 2.51 -17.08 9.51
CA VAL A 101 3.00 -17.25 8.13
C VAL A 101 1.82 -17.08 7.18
N PHE A 102 1.87 -16.05 6.34
CA PHE A 102 0.83 -15.70 5.38
C PHE A 102 1.09 -16.36 4.03
N ASP A 103 2.33 -16.28 3.57
CA ASP A 103 2.80 -16.92 2.35
C ASP A 103 4.29 -17.21 2.46
N GLN A 104 4.75 -18.24 1.74
CA GLN A 104 6.14 -18.66 1.76
C GLN A 104 6.57 -19.24 0.42
N THR A 105 7.66 -18.72 -0.10
CA THR A 105 8.37 -19.24 -1.29
C THR A 105 9.82 -19.57 -0.96
N GLU A 106 10.58 -20.02 -1.95
CA GLU A 106 12.04 -20.20 -1.83
C GLU A 106 12.77 -18.88 -1.56
N LYS A 107 12.26 -17.77 -2.10
CA LYS A 107 12.94 -16.46 -2.05
C LYS A 107 12.41 -15.53 -0.96
N GLU A 108 11.14 -15.67 -0.60
CA GLU A 108 10.44 -14.74 0.28
C GLU A 108 9.65 -15.47 1.37
N LEU A 109 9.65 -14.90 2.57
CA LEU A 109 8.73 -15.24 3.66
C LEU A 109 7.84 -14.03 3.92
N THR A 110 6.52 -14.22 3.87
CA THR A 110 5.55 -13.18 4.21
C THR A 110 4.85 -13.55 5.51
N LEU A 111 4.98 -12.70 6.51
CA LEU A 111 4.30 -12.84 7.81
C LEU A 111 3.17 -11.82 7.88
N GLN A 112 1.96 -12.25 8.27
CA GLN A 112 0.88 -11.34 8.60
C GLN A 112 0.87 -11.08 10.11
N TYR A 113 0.90 -9.82 10.52
CA TYR A 113 0.79 -9.46 11.93
C TYR A 113 -0.60 -9.75 12.48
N THR A 114 -0.66 -10.25 13.71
CA THR A 114 -1.89 -10.35 14.49
C THR A 114 -2.24 -8.98 15.07
N GLU A 115 -3.44 -8.82 15.64
CA GLU A 115 -3.79 -7.60 16.37
C GLU A 115 -2.81 -7.30 17.51
N LYS A 116 -2.31 -8.34 18.20
CA LYS A 116 -1.29 -8.21 19.25
C LYS A 116 0.03 -7.69 18.68
N GLY A 117 0.45 -8.20 17.52
CA GLY A 117 1.64 -7.73 16.81
C GLY A 117 1.50 -6.28 16.32
N ILE A 118 0.36 -5.92 15.73
CA ILE A 118 0.08 -4.56 15.27
C ILE A 118 0.19 -3.56 16.42
N LYS A 119 -0.39 -3.85 17.59
CA LYS A 119 -0.33 -2.98 18.78
C LYS A 119 1.09 -2.73 19.30
N GLN A 120 2.06 -3.60 18.99
CA GLN A 120 3.46 -3.39 19.37
C GLN A 120 4.20 -2.42 18.44
N ILE A 121 3.73 -2.30 17.20
CA ILE A 121 4.39 -1.51 16.15
C ILE A 121 3.71 -0.14 16.00
N GLN A 122 2.42 -0.06 16.32
CA GLN A 122 1.63 1.15 16.21
C GLN A 122 0.55 1.24 17.30
N SER A 123 0.26 2.47 17.73
CA SER A 123 -0.68 2.75 18.84
C SER A 123 -2.13 2.39 18.54
N GLY A 124 -2.53 2.35 17.26
CA GLY A 124 -3.88 1.96 16.82
C GLY A 124 -3.91 0.59 16.14
N ALA A 125 -4.71 -0.35 16.65
CA ALA A 125 -4.87 -1.67 16.05
C ALA A 125 -5.78 -1.69 14.81
N ASN A 126 -6.66 -0.70 14.65
CA ASN A 126 -7.59 -0.64 13.53
C ASN A 126 -6.91 -0.06 12.29
N LEU A 127 -6.31 -0.92 11.48
CA LEU A 127 -5.59 -0.52 10.27
C LEU A 127 -6.49 0.17 9.22
N ASN A 128 -7.80 -0.09 9.22
CA ASN A 128 -8.73 0.52 8.26
C ASN A 128 -8.88 2.03 8.48
N THR A 129 -8.63 2.53 9.70
CA THR A 129 -8.70 3.97 10.00
C THR A 129 -7.37 4.68 9.81
N VAL A 130 -6.30 3.94 9.47
CA VAL A 130 -4.94 4.46 9.40
C VAL A 130 -4.56 4.89 7.98
N VAL A 131 -5.20 4.34 6.94
CA VAL A 131 -4.80 4.56 5.55
C VAL A 131 -5.95 5.14 4.74
N HIS A 132 -5.99 6.48 4.62
CA HIS A 132 -6.95 7.19 3.77
C HIS A 132 -6.24 7.80 2.56
N MET A 133 -6.71 7.47 1.35
CA MET A 133 -6.07 7.93 0.12
C MET A 133 -6.99 8.90 -0.63
N THR A 134 -6.40 9.93 -1.23
CA THR A 134 -7.14 10.94 -2.01
C THR A 134 -6.46 11.12 -3.35
N LEU A 135 -7.22 11.01 -4.44
CA LEU A 135 -6.73 11.30 -5.78
C LEU A 135 -7.11 12.74 -6.14
N GLU A 136 -6.12 13.54 -6.52
CA GLU A 136 -6.32 14.91 -6.97
C GLU A 136 -5.78 15.09 -8.39
N ASN A 137 -6.17 16.20 -9.03
CA ASN A 137 -5.81 16.52 -10.41
C ASN A 137 -6.18 15.39 -11.37
N ILE A 138 -7.35 14.78 -11.18
CA ILE A 138 -7.83 13.71 -12.06
C ILE A 138 -7.74 14.24 -13.50
N HIS A 139 -7.12 13.47 -14.38
CA HIS A 139 -6.84 13.91 -15.74
C HIS A 139 -6.87 12.69 -16.65
N TRP A 140 -7.10 12.90 -17.95
CA TRP A 140 -7.03 11.80 -18.93
C TRP A 140 -5.61 11.24 -19.09
N GLU A 141 -4.60 11.92 -18.53
CA GLU A 141 -3.20 11.47 -18.44
C GLU A 141 -2.89 11.16 -16.98
N LYS A 142 -2.68 9.89 -16.63
CA LYS A 142 -2.37 9.48 -15.25
C LYS A 142 -1.14 10.14 -14.64
N ALA A 143 -0.14 10.48 -15.46
CA ALA A 143 1.07 11.15 -15.00
C ALA A 143 0.80 12.55 -14.40
N LYS A 144 -0.35 13.16 -14.71
CA LYS A 144 -0.79 14.44 -14.15
C LYS A 144 -1.62 14.28 -12.87
N GLU A 145 -2.05 13.07 -12.56
CA GLU A 145 -2.79 12.77 -11.32
C GLU A 145 -1.83 12.70 -10.14
N LYS A 146 -2.32 13.13 -8.97
CA LYS A 146 -1.58 13.07 -7.72
C LYS A 146 -2.35 12.25 -6.71
N LEU A 147 -1.71 11.22 -6.16
CA LEU A 147 -2.30 10.42 -5.10
C LEU A 147 -1.71 10.87 -3.76
N TYR A 148 -2.55 11.04 -2.75
CA TYR A 148 -2.13 11.46 -1.43
C TYR A 148 -2.50 10.41 -0.40
N LEU A 149 -1.56 10.06 0.48
CA LEU A 149 -1.82 9.31 1.70
C LEU A 149 -2.02 10.27 2.86
N ASN A 150 -3.17 10.16 3.50
CA ASN A 150 -3.50 10.81 4.75
C ASN A 150 -3.55 9.70 5.81
N SER A 151 -2.62 9.73 6.75
CA SER A 151 -2.49 8.69 7.76
C SER A 151 -2.10 9.28 9.09
N SER A 152 -2.86 8.94 10.14
CA SER A 152 -2.50 9.30 11.52
C SER A 152 -1.20 8.64 11.98
N TYR A 153 -0.68 7.64 11.27
CA TYR A 153 0.55 6.94 11.61
C TYR A 153 1.81 7.60 11.01
N PHE A 154 1.73 8.16 9.80
CA PHE A 154 2.93 8.63 9.10
C PHE A 154 3.28 10.11 9.33
N SER A 155 2.30 11.00 9.55
CA SER A 155 2.48 12.35 10.13
C SER A 155 1.14 13.10 10.15
N SER A 156 1.12 14.34 10.66
CA SER A 156 0.01 15.29 10.45
C SER A 156 -0.09 15.82 9.01
N GLU A 157 0.88 15.52 8.16
CA GLU A 157 0.98 15.99 6.77
C GLU A 157 0.60 14.90 5.76
N ARG A 158 0.07 15.33 4.62
CA ARG A 158 -0.35 14.44 3.52
C ARG A 158 0.89 14.03 2.73
N ILE A 159 1.13 12.73 2.55
CA ILE A 159 2.24 12.23 1.74
C ILE A 159 1.79 12.17 0.29
N GLU A 160 2.47 12.91 -0.59
CA GLU A 160 2.22 12.88 -2.04
C GLU A 160 2.91 11.68 -2.68
N PHE A 161 2.19 11.02 -3.59
CA PHE A 161 2.65 9.94 -4.44
C PHE A 161 2.52 10.36 -5.90
N THR A 162 3.58 10.10 -6.65
CA THR A 162 3.64 10.31 -8.10
C THR A 162 3.47 9.00 -8.84
N TYR A 163 2.74 9.05 -9.95
CA TYR A 163 2.53 7.88 -10.79
C TYR A 163 3.84 7.48 -11.48
N LYS A 164 4.31 6.26 -11.22
CA LYS A 164 5.46 5.67 -11.91
C LYS A 164 4.95 4.94 -13.14
N ASN A 165 5.03 5.62 -14.29
CA ASN A 165 4.78 5.00 -15.58
C ASN A 165 5.72 3.80 -15.74
N GLY A 166 5.17 2.63 -16.06
CA GLY A 166 5.98 1.44 -16.31
C GLY A 166 6.99 1.73 -17.41
N GLN A 167 8.27 1.70 -17.06
CA GLN A 167 9.29 1.29 -18.02
C GLN A 167 9.30 -0.23 -18.05
#